data_AF-F4L2D8-F1
#
_entry.id   AF-F4L2D8-F1
#
_cell.length_a   1.000
_cell.length_b   1.000
_cell.length_c   1.000
_cell.angle_alpha   90.00
_cell.angle_beta   90.00
_cell.angle_gamma   90.00
#
_symmetry.space_group_name_H-M   'P 1'
#
loop_
_entity.id
_entity.type
_entity.pdbx_description
1 polymer ?
#
loop_
_entity_poly.entity_id
_entity_poly.type
_entity_poly.pdbx_seq_one_letter_code
_entity_poly.pdbx_strand_id
1 'polypeptide(L)'
;MNIDRNQIWVGIVTGLLVPFVGYAVLLMVSEKLDEWLPQFTTDGESVIMPRTLYLLAICINLIPFHLFDRRRFAKAMRGVIIATMILGVAWLVYFGKNMLD
;
A
#
# COMPACT_ATOMS: atom_id res chain seq x y z
N MET A 1 28.53 9.43 -0.23
CA MET A 1 27.30 10.19 -0.58
C MET A 1 26.45 10.31 0.68
N ASN A 2 26.50 11.45 1.37
CA ASN A 2 25.65 11.68 2.55
C ASN A 2 24.21 11.86 2.06
N ILE A 3 23.42 10.79 2.11
CA ILE A 3 21.99 10.87 1.82
C ILE A 3 21.35 11.63 2.98
N ASP A 4 21.07 12.91 2.77
CA ASP A 4 20.20 13.69 3.64
C ASP A 4 18.81 13.05 3.65
N ARG A 5 18.53 12.25 4.68
CA ARG A 5 17.29 11.46 4.79
C ARG A 5 16.04 12.32 5.03
N ASN A 6 16.19 13.64 5.21
CA ASN A 6 15.09 14.59 5.41
C ASN A 6 14.76 15.38 4.13
N GLN A 7 14.68 14.70 3.00
CA GLN A 7 14.20 15.29 1.74
C GLN A 7 12.82 14.74 1.39
N ILE A 8 11.98 15.58 0.79
CA ILE A 8 10.61 15.21 0.39
C ILE A 8 10.64 14.03 -0.59
N TRP A 9 11.61 14.03 -1.51
CA TRP A 9 11.80 12.98 -2.51
C TRP A 9 12.02 11.59 -1.89
N VAL A 10 12.80 11.48 -0.81
CA VAL A 10 13.01 10.20 -0.09
C VAL A 10 11.67 9.66 0.43
N GLY A 11 10.84 10.56 0.95
CA GLY A 11 9.49 10.26 1.39
C GLY A 11 8.59 9.77 0.27
N ILE A 12 8.58 10.45 -0.88
CA ILE A 12 7.76 10.07 -2.04
C ILE A 12 8.16 8.68 -2.56
N VAL A 13 9.46 8.45 -2.77
CA VAL A 13 9.98 7.18 -3.29
C VAL A 13 9.66 6.04 -2.33
N THR A 14 9.89 6.24 -1.03
CA THR A 14 9.58 5.24 -0.01
C THR A 14 8.07 5.01 0.07
N GLY A 15 7.28 6.08 -0.01
CA GLY A 15 5.82 6.04 -0.01
C GLY A 15 5.20 5.38 -1.25
N LEU A 16 5.96 5.18 -2.33
CA LEU A 16 5.51 4.46 -3.51
C LEU A 16 6.02 3.02 -3.54
N LEU A 17 7.30 2.81 -3.15
CA LEU A 17 7.91 1.50 -3.11
C LEU A 17 7.32 0.61 -2.03
N VAL A 18 7.07 1.14 -0.83
CA VAL A 18 6.57 0.35 0.28
C VAL A 18 5.18 -0.27 -0.01
N PRO A 19 4.19 0.47 -0.53
CA PRO A 19 2.91 -0.12 -0.93
C PRO A 19 3.06 -1.13 -2.06
N PHE A 20 3.96 -0.90 -3.01
CA PHE A 20 4.20 -1.83 -4.11
C PHE A 20 4.74 -3.18 -3.62
N VAL A 21 5.78 -3.14 -2.77
CA VAL A 21 6.33 -4.35 -2.14
C VAL A 21 5.31 -4.98 -1.19
N GLY A 22 4.58 -4.15 -0.44
CA GLY A 22 3.53 -4.59 0.47
C GLY A 22 2.41 -5.34 -0.25
N TYR A 23 2.00 -4.87 -1.43
CA TYR A 23 1.02 -5.55 -2.27
C TYR A 23 1.51 -6.93 -2.73
N ALA A 24 2.76 -7.03 -3.20
CA ALA A 24 3.34 -8.31 -3.60
C ALA A 24 3.38 -9.32 -2.44
N VAL A 25 3.74 -8.87 -1.24
CA VAL A 25 3.71 -9.72 -0.04
C VAL A 25 2.28 -10.11 0.32
N LEU A 26 1.32 -9.18 0.27
CA LEU A 26 -0.08 -9.46 0.55
C LEU A 26 -0.68 -10.46 -0.45
N LEU A 27 -0.28 -10.42 -1.72
CA LEU A 27 -0.69 -11.41 -2.72
C LEU A 27 -0.20 -12.81 -2.34
N MET A 28 1.09 -12.95 -2.01
CA MET A 28 1.65 -14.23 -1.55
C MET A 28 0.92 -14.75 -0.30
N VAL A 29 0.59 -13.85 0.63
CA VAL A 29 -0.18 -14.22 1.84
C VAL A 29 -1.60 -14.63 1.48
N SER A 30 -2.24 -13.95 0.53
CA SER A 30 -3.59 -14.30 0.06
C SER A 30 -3.63 -15.66 -0.61
N GLU A 31 -2.67 -15.96 -1.49
CA GLU A 31 -2.55 -17.27 -2.14
C GLU A 31 -2.36 -18.39 -1.10
N LYS A 32 -1.54 -18.14 -0.08
CA LYS A 32 -1.34 -19.07 1.03
C LYS A 32 -2.58 -19.24 1.90
N LEU A 33 -3.34 -18.17 2.11
CA LEU A 33 -4.63 -18.24 2.81
C LEU A 33 -5.64 -19.06 2.03
N ASP A 34 -5.72 -18.86 0.72
CA ASP A 34 -6.60 -19.64 -0.16
C ASP A 34 -6.26 -21.14 -0.10
N GLU A 35 -4.97 -21.50 -0.08
CA GLU A 35 -4.52 -22.89 0.12
C GLU A 35 -4.89 -23.46 1.51
N TRP A 36 -4.84 -22.64 2.57
CA TRP A 36 -5.07 -23.09 3.95
C TRP A 36 -6.56 -23.12 4.33
N LEU A 37 -7.37 -22.33 3.63
CA LEU A 37 -8.79 -22.13 3.90
C LEU A 37 -9.66 -22.41 2.66
N PRO A 38 -9.55 -23.60 2.04
CA PRO A 38 -10.25 -23.93 0.81
C PRO A 38 -11.78 -23.92 0.96
N GLN A 39 -12.30 -24.05 2.18
CA GLN A 39 -13.74 -23.95 2.47
C GLN A 39 -14.29 -22.52 2.36
N PHE A 40 -13.42 -21.51 2.33
CA PHE A 40 -13.79 -20.11 2.18
C PHE A 40 -13.46 -19.57 0.78
N THR A 41 -12.80 -20.36 -0.07
CA THR A 41 -12.59 -20.06 -1.48
C THR A 41 -13.73 -20.65 -2.31
N THR A 42 -14.35 -19.85 -3.17
CA THR A 42 -15.29 -20.34 -4.19
C THR A 42 -14.57 -20.35 -5.54
N ASP A 43 -15.00 -21.17 -6.50
CA ASP A 43 -14.37 -21.25 -7.82
C ASP A 43 -14.15 -19.86 -8.45
N GLY A 44 -12.90 -19.39 -8.44
CA GLY A 44 -12.50 -18.08 -8.97
C GLY A 44 -12.52 -16.91 -7.98
N GLU A 45 -12.96 -17.08 -6.74
CA GLU A 45 -12.95 -16.06 -5.68
C GLU A 45 -11.98 -16.43 -4.54
N SER A 46 -10.94 -15.61 -4.38
CA SER A 46 -10.02 -15.65 -3.23
C SER A 46 -10.71 -15.23 -1.94
N VAL A 47 -10.22 -15.73 -0.80
CA VAL A 47 -10.67 -15.35 0.55
C VAL A 47 -10.56 -13.84 0.76
N ILE A 48 -9.50 -13.22 0.21
CA ILE A 48 -9.32 -11.78 0.22
C ILE A 48 -9.59 -11.23 -1.18
N MET A 49 -10.63 -10.41 -1.30
CA MET A 49 -10.96 -9.75 -2.55
C MET A 49 -9.81 -8.85 -3.05
N PRO A 50 -9.51 -8.83 -4.37
CA PRO A 50 -8.43 -7.99 -4.91
C PRO A 50 -8.54 -6.51 -4.52
N ARG A 51 -9.76 -5.97 -4.49
CA ARG A 51 -10.06 -4.59 -4.07
C ARG A 51 -9.62 -4.26 -2.65
N THR A 52 -9.79 -5.18 -1.69
CA THR A 52 -9.37 -4.97 -0.30
C THR A 52 -7.87 -5.14 -0.14
N LEU A 53 -7.27 -6.02 -0.94
CA LEU A 53 -5.82 -6.22 -1.07
C LEU A 53 -5.09 -4.93 -1.48
N TYR A 54 -5.61 -4.20 -2.47
CA TYR A 54 -5.07 -2.88 -2.85
C TYR A 54 -5.18 -1.85 -1.72
N LEU A 55 -6.32 -1.78 -1.02
CA LEU A 55 -6.48 -0.87 0.12
C LEU A 55 -5.50 -1.20 1.25
N LEU A 56 -5.36 -2.49 1.57
CA LEU A 56 -4.40 -2.95 2.57
C LEU A 56 -2.97 -2.57 2.19
N ALA A 57 -2.58 -2.72 0.92
CA ALA A 57 -1.28 -2.30 0.44
C ALA A 57 -1.05 -0.78 0.60
N ILE A 58 -2.06 0.05 0.31
CA ILE A 58 -2.00 1.50 0.57
C ILE A 58 -1.87 1.78 2.07
N CYS A 59 -2.55 1.01 2.93
CA CYS A 59 -2.43 1.15 4.38
C CYS A 59 -1.03 0.79 4.92
N ILE A 60 -0.27 -0.08 4.24
CA ILE A 60 1.13 -0.40 4.61
C ILE A 60 2.02 0.86 4.59
N ASN A 61 1.63 1.93 3.88
CA ASN A 61 2.33 3.22 3.95
C ASN A 61 2.33 3.88 5.33
N LEU A 62 1.51 3.40 6.27
CA LEU A 62 1.58 3.84 7.66
C LEU A 62 2.91 3.43 8.34
N ILE A 63 3.55 2.35 7.87
CA ILE A 63 4.86 1.89 8.37
C ILE A 63 5.96 2.93 8.12
N PRO A 64 6.25 3.36 6.87
CA PRO A 64 7.27 4.38 6.61
C PRO A 64 6.87 5.74 7.20
N PHE A 65 5.57 6.06 7.27
CA PHE A 65 5.09 7.26 7.96
C PHE A 65 5.53 7.26 9.43
N HIS A 66 5.23 6.20 10.18
CA HIS A 66 5.61 6.10 11.60
C HIS A 66 7.14 6.04 11.78
N LEU A 67 7.87 5.43 10.86
CA LEU A 67 9.34 5.40 10.88
C LEU A 67 9.95 6.80 10.70
N PHE A 68 9.43 7.60 9.77
CA PHE A 68 9.91 8.97 9.55
C PHE A 68 9.46 9.94 10.64
N ASP A 69 8.28 9.72 11.22
CA ASP A 69 7.78 10.47 12.37
C ASP A 69 8.68 10.30 13.60
N ARG A 70 9.05 9.05 13.93
CA ARG A 70 10.01 8.77 15.03
C ARG A 70 11.37 9.44 14.85
N ARG A 71 11.81 9.64 13.60
CA ARG A 71 13.08 10.32 13.28
C ARG A 71 12.94 11.84 13.10
N ARG A 72 11.75 12.40 13.34
CA ARG A 72 11.42 13.82 13.16
C ARG A 72 11.71 14.35 11.75
N PHE A 73 11.62 13.50 10.72
CA PHE A 73 11.85 13.88 9.33
C PHE A 73 10.58 14.44 8.67
N ALA A 74 10.18 15.64 9.08
CA ALA A 74 8.93 16.27 8.64
C ALA A 74 8.80 16.41 7.11
N LYS A 75 9.91 16.63 6.38
CA LYS A 75 9.87 16.73 4.91
C LYS A 75 9.62 15.37 4.25
N ALA A 76 10.31 14.32 4.71
CA ALA A 76 10.09 12.96 4.21
C ALA A 76 8.69 12.46 4.56
N MET A 77 8.19 12.77 5.76
CA MET A 77 6.84 12.41 6.19
C MET A 77 5.77 13.01 5.26
N ARG A 78 5.90 14.30 4.89
CA ARG A 78 5.04 14.94 3.87
C ARG A 78 5.10 14.23 2.52
N GLY A 79 6.30 13.80 2.10
CA GLY A 79 6.47 13.03 0.86
C GLY A 79 5.70 11.71 0.87
N VAL A 80 5.70 10.98 1.99
CA VAL A 80 4.90 9.75 2.14
C VAL A 80 3.41 10.05 2.04
N ILE A 81 2.92 11.09 2.72
CA ILE A 81 1.50 11.48 2.66
C ILE A 81 1.07 11.79 1.22
N ILE A 82 1.89 12.55 0.49
CA ILE A 82 1.62 12.89 -0.92
C ILE A 82 1.55 11.62 -1.77
N ALA A 83 2.49 10.68 -1.59
CA ALA A 83 2.45 9.40 -2.30
C ALA A 83 1.20 8.57 -1.97
N THR A 84 0.81 8.48 -0.69
CA THR A 84 -0.42 7.79 -0.26
C THR A 84 -1.67 8.43 -0.87
N MET A 85 -1.74 9.77 -0.91
CA MET A 85 -2.86 10.49 -1.54
C MET A 85 -2.97 10.17 -3.03
N ILE A 86 -1.85 10.18 -3.76
CA ILE A 86 -1.82 9.82 -5.18
C ILE A 86 -2.31 8.38 -5.39
N LEU A 87 -1.81 7.43 -4.59
CA LEU A 87 -2.23 6.04 -4.65
C LEU A 87 -3.72 5.87 -4.31
N GLY A 88 -4.22 6.57 -3.29
CA GLY A 88 -5.64 6.54 -2.90
C GLY A 88 -6.55 7.10 -3.98
N VAL A 89 -6.18 8.22 -4.61
CA VAL A 89 -6.91 8.79 -5.75
C VAL A 89 -6.87 7.85 -6.95
N ALA A 90 -5.71 7.26 -7.28
CA ALA A 90 -5.60 6.29 -8.36
C ALA A 90 -6.49 5.06 -8.12
N TRP A 91 -6.52 4.55 -6.89
CA TRP A 91 -7.41 3.47 -6.47
C TRP A 91 -8.89 3.84 -6.62
N LEU A 92 -9.28 5.04 -6.16
CA LEU A 92 -10.65 5.54 -6.31
C LEU A 92 -11.06 5.69 -7.77
N VAL A 93 -10.17 6.14 -8.66
CA VAL A 93 -10.49 6.26 -10.09
C VAL A 93 -10.61 4.88 -10.75
N TYR A 94 -9.76 3.93 -10.37
CA TYR A 94 -9.78 2.58 -10.94
C TYR A 94 -10.98 1.75 -10.46
N PHE A 95 -11.25 1.73 -9.16
CA PHE A 95 -12.32 0.92 -8.56
C PHE A 95 -13.63 1.68 -8.39
N GLY A 96 -13.59 3.00 -8.18
CA GLY A 96 -14.81 3.81 -8.04
C GLY A 96 -15.60 3.91 -9.34
N LYS A 97 -14.95 3.84 -10.51
CA LYS A 97 -15.66 3.68 -11.79
C LYS A 97 -16.45 2.38 -11.84
N ASN A 98 -15.94 1.30 -11.26
CA ASN A 98 -16.62 0.01 -11.20
C ASN A 98 -17.73 -0.06 -10.13
N MET A 99 -17.94 1.00 -9.34
CA MET A 99 -19.03 1.09 -8.35
C MET A 99 -20.20 1.99 -8.78
N LEU A 100 -20.03 2.74 -9.87
CA LEU A 100 -21.03 3.67 -10.40
C LEU A 100 -21.86 3.09 -11.56
N ASP A 101 -21.52 1.89 -12.02
CA ASP A 101 -22.33 1.01 -12.87
C ASP A 101 -22.94 -0.13 -12.02
#